data_AF-A0A1I2Z9R8-F1
#
_entry.id   AF-A0A1I2Z9R8-F1
#
_cell.length_a   1.000
_cell.length_b   1.000
_cell.length_c   1.000
_cell.angle_alpha   90.00
_cell.angle_beta   90.00
_cell.angle_gamma   90.00
#
_symmetry.space_group_name_H-M   'P 1'
#
loop_
_entity.id
_entity.type
_entity.pdbx_description
1 polymer ?
#
loop_
_entity_poly.entity_id
_entity_poly.type
_entity_poly.pdbx_seq_one_letter_code
_entity_poly.pdbx_strand_id
1 'polypeptide(L)'
;MRNVAYKGIETAVSLLLTYEAIALAHRKREEEETLSDGQMNFRHSFVLLILNASIIEGTLRSILSERLLQDIRIATEMERKQGHAILAKTERSLSERHSDLEMQGGWEKLKEHYSFYFDRSLNKAVKKDLWEAIEVLFVLRNVLSHGTAIVQSDVKMGETMKDMYPYNWQTKLQRASVYLDKVFGKTDVFLGSCYIFSSTTLYGQNTGIVLGCGARFWPFTCSSR
;
A
#
# COMPACT_ATOMS: atom_id res chain seq x y z
N MET A 1 -11.67 -37.72 -9.52
CA MET A 1 -11.15 -36.79 -8.49
C MET A 1 -12.33 -36.02 -7.92
N ARG A 2 -12.49 -35.91 -6.60
CA ARG A 2 -13.57 -35.11 -6.00
C ARG A 2 -13.32 -33.64 -6.33
N ASN A 3 -14.32 -32.94 -6.86
CA ASN A 3 -14.29 -31.48 -6.98
C ASN A 3 -14.22 -30.91 -5.56
N VAL A 4 -13.03 -30.44 -5.18
CA VAL A 4 -12.86 -29.67 -3.95
C VAL A 4 -13.43 -28.29 -4.23
N ALA A 5 -14.56 -27.98 -3.60
CA ALA A 5 -15.13 -26.64 -3.65
C ALA A 5 -14.32 -25.73 -2.71
N TYR A 6 -13.72 -24.68 -3.26
CA TYR A 6 -13.00 -23.67 -2.49
C TYR A 6 -13.95 -22.54 -2.11
N LYS A 7 -13.85 -22.06 -0.87
CA LYS A 7 -14.59 -20.88 -0.40
C LYS A 7 -13.63 -19.70 -0.32
N GLY A 8 -13.91 -18.67 -1.11
CA GLY A 8 -13.23 -17.38 -0.97
C GLY A 8 -13.62 -16.71 0.35
N ILE A 9 -12.65 -16.18 1.08
CA ILE A 9 -12.87 -15.38 2.28
C ILE A 9 -12.43 -13.95 1.95
N GLU A 10 -13.41 -13.06 1.75
CA GLU A 10 -13.14 -11.65 1.49
C GLU A 10 -12.92 -10.91 2.82
N THR A 11 -11.80 -10.20 2.93
CA THR A 11 -11.42 -9.45 4.15
C THR A 11 -11.41 -7.94 3.95
N ALA A 12 -11.65 -7.46 2.72
CA ALA A 12 -11.62 -6.04 2.36
C ALA A 12 -12.61 -5.20 3.19
N VAL A 13 -13.84 -5.69 3.39
CA VAL A 13 -14.85 -5.01 4.20
C VAL A 13 -14.40 -4.88 5.65
N SER A 14 -13.89 -5.95 6.25
CA SER A 14 -13.37 -5.93 7.62
C SER A 14 -12.19 -4.96 7.76
N LEU A 15 -11.32 -4.87 6.76
CA LEU A 15 -10.20 -3.91 6.73
C LEU A 15 -10.70 -2.47 6.72
N LEU A 16 -11.70 -2.14 5.89
CA LEU A 16 -12.29 -0.81 5.79
C LEU A 16 -13.03 -0.41 7.06
N LEU A 17 -13.83 -1.31 7.64
CA LEU A 17 -14.51 -1.06 8.91
C LEU A 17 -13.51 -0.81 10.05
N THR A 18 -12.41 -1.57 10.09
CA THR A 18 -11.33 -1.37 11.07
C THR A 18 -10.67 0.00 10.87
N TYR A 19 -10.39 0.36 9.61
CA TYR A 19 -9.85 1.68 9.28
C TYR A 19 -10.74 2.81 9.78
N GLU A 20 -12.04 2.74 9.47
CA GLU A 20 -13.01 3.75 9.88
C GLU A 20 -13.10 3.87 11.42
N ALA A 21 -13.21 2.73 12.11
CA ALA A 21 -13.28 2.71 13.57
C ALA A 21 -12.06 3.34 14.23
N ILE A 22 -10.84 2.99 13.76
CA ILE A 22 -9.60 3.55 14.30
C ILE A 22 -9.43 5.02 13.91
N ALA A 23 -9.81 5.42 12.70
CA ALA A 23 -9.73 6.82 12.26
C ALA A 23 -10.65 7.72 13.09
N LEU A 24 -11.87 7.26 13.38
CA LEU A 24 -12.80 7.97 14.26
C LEU A 24 -12.26 8.06 15.69
N ALA A 25 -11.70 6.97 16.22
CA ALA A 25 -11.08 6.96 17.55
C ALA A 25 -9.84 7.88 17.62
N HIS A 26 -9.05 7.94 16.54
CA HIS A 26 -7.92 8.86 16.42
C HIS A 26 -8.38 10.31 16.49
N ARG A 27 -9.35 10.70 15.65
CA ARG A 27 -9.85 12.07 15.57
C ARG A 27 -10.45 12.56 16.89
N LYS A 28 -11.30 11.74 17.54
CA LYS A 28 -11.88 12.09 18.85
C LYS A 28 -10.81 12.40 19.89
N ARG A 29 -9.72 11.62 19.89
CA ARG A 29 -8.64 11.80 20.85
C ARG A 29 -7.77 13.02 20.55
N GLU A 30 -7.58 13.35 19.28
CA GLU A 30 -6.90 14.61 18.91
C GLU A 30 -7.69 15.84 19.35
N GLU A 31 -9.02 15.79 19.24
CA GLU A 31 -9.91 16.84 19.76
C GLU A 31 -9.78 16.98 21.29
N GLU A 32 -9.59 15.87 22.03
CA GLU A 32 -9.42 15.83 23.49
C GLU A 32 -8.00 16.20 23.98
N GLU A 33 -6.94 15.82 23.26
CA GLU A 33 -5.53 15.96 23.66
C GLU A 33 -4.91 17.35 23.35
N THR A 34 -5.66 18.25 22.70
CA THR A 34 -5.26 19.67 22.57
C THR A 34 -5.05 20.39 23.91
N LEU A 35 -5.40 19.75 25.05
CA LEU A 35 -5.31 20.29 26.40
C LEU A 35 -4.13 19.76 27.25
N SER A 36 -3.37 18.74 26.81
CA SER A 36 -2.22 18.26 27.59
C SER A 36 -1.06 17.78 26.71
N ASP A 37 -0.01 18.60 26.69
CA ASP A 37 1.40 18.28 26.47
C ASP A 37 1.73 17.04 25.60
N GLY A 38 1.91 17.28 24.30
CA GLY A 38 2.91 16.63 23.42
C GLY A 38 2.93 15.11 23.22
N GLN A 39 2.16 14.32 23.98
CA GLN A 39 2.12 12.87 23.89
C GLN A 39 1.29 12.44 22.69
N MET A 40 1.96 12.33 21.56
CA MET A 40 1.37 11.86 20.32
C MET A 40 0.70 10.49 20.47
N ASN A 41 -0.49 10.36 19.88
CA ASN A 41 -1.26 9.14 19.83
C ASN A 41 -0.67 8.10 18.84
N PHE A 42 0.54 7.62 19.17
CA PHE A 42 1.29 6.63 18.39
C PHE A 42 0.49 5.35 18.14
N ARG A 43 -0.41 4.99 19.06
CA ARG A 43 -1.23 3.77 18.97
C ARG A 43 -2.13 3.78 17.74
N HIS A 44 -2.92 4.83 17.55
CA HIS A 44 -3.82 4.89 16.40
C HIS A 44 -3.07 5.23 15.11
N SER A 45 -2.10 6.15 15.16
CA SER A 45 -1.33 6.53 13.97
C SER A 45 -0.57 5.34 13.37
N PHE A 46 0.04 4.49 14.19
CA PHE A 46 0.71 3.28 13.70
C PHE A 46 -0.24 2.29 13.03
N VAL A 47 -1.41 2.05 13.65
CA VAL A 47 -2.44 1.16 13.08
C VAL A 47 -2.97 1.72 11.76
N LEU A 48 -3.27 3.02 11.69
CA LEU A 48 -3.71 3.69 10.46
C LEU A 48 -2.67 3.61 9.35
N LEU A 49 -1.38 3.73 9.72
CA LEU A 49 -0.27 3.59 8.78
C LEU A 49 -0.23 2.19 8.16
N ILE A 50 -0.35 1.15 8.98
CA ILE A 50 -0.40 -0.24 8.49
C ILE A 50 -1.62 -0.45 7.61
N LEU A 51 -2.81 -0.02 8.06
CA LEU A 51 -4.06 -0.23 7.33
C LEU A 51 -4.02 0.46 5.97
N ASN A 52 -3.51 1.68 5.87
CA ASN A 52 -3.37 2.38 4.59
C ASN A 52 -2.44 1.65 3.62
N ALA A 53 -1.28 1.17 4.10
CA ALA A 53 -0.37 0.39 3.29
C ALA A 53 -1.04 -0.90 2.79
N SER A 54 -1.76 -1.61 3.68
CA SER A 54 -2.50 -2.82 3.34
C SER A 54 -3.62 -2.59 2.32
N ILE A 55 -4.36 -1.47 2.42
CA ILE A 55 -5.42 -1.15 1.46
C ILE A 55 -4.81 -0.86 0.08
N ILE A 56 -3.75 -0.05 0.00
CA ILE A 56 -3.07 0.26 -1.27
C ILE A 56 -2.49 -1.00 -1.90
N GLU A 57 -1.81 -1.82 -1.10
CA GLU A 57 -1.23 -3.10 -1.54
C GLU A 57 -2.31 -4.06 -2.06
N GLY A 58 -3.39 -4.24 -1.31
CA GLY A 58 -4.52 -5.09 -1.69
C GLY A 58 -5.26 -4.59 -2.93
N THR A 59 -5.38 -3.27 -3.10
CA THR A 59 -5.97 -2.66 -4.31
C THR A 59 -5.12 -2.96 -5.54
N LEU A 60 -3.80 -2.75 -5.46
CA LEU A 60 -2.90 -3.05 -6.58
C LEU A 60 -2.89 -4.54 -6.91
N ARG A 61 -2.89 -5.40 -5.89
CA ARG A 61 -3.01 -6.86 -6.06
C ARG A 61 -4.30 -7.21 -6.80
N SER A 62 -5.43 -6.65 -6.39
CA SER A 62 -6.74 -6.90 -7.02
C SER A 62 -6.74 -6.52 -8.51
N ILE A 63 -6.17 -5.36 -8.87
CA ILE A 63 -6.04 -4.91 -10.27
C ILE A 63 -5.19 -5.90 -11.09
N LEU A 64 -4.07 -6.34 -10.54
CA LEU A 64 -3.17 -7.28 -11.21
C LEU A 64 -3.80 -8.67 -11.35
N SER A 65 -4.47 -9.16 -10.31
CA SER A 65 -5.17 -10.44 -10.31
C SER A 65 -6.32 -10.44 -11.29
N GLU A 66 -7.12 -9.37 -11.37
CA GLU A 66 -8.19 -9.26 -12.36
C GLU A 66 -7.63 -9.32 -13.79
N ARG A 67 -6.55 -8.58 -14.06
CA ARG A 67 -5.91 -8.61 -15.38
C ARG A 67 -5.40 -10.00 -15.74
N LEU A 68 -4.75 -10.68 -14.80
CA LEU A 68 -4.20 -12.00 -15.01
C LEU A 68 -5.29 -13.06 -15.20
N LEU A 69 -6.40 -12.97 -14.46
CA LEU A 69 -7.55 -13.84 -14.65
C LEU A 69 -8.22 -13.63 -16.01
N GLN A 70 -8.25 -12.40 -16.52
CA GLN A 70 -8.72 -12.15 -17.88
C GLN A 70 -7.82 -12.83 -18.91
N ASP A 71 -6.50 -12.71 -18.79
CA ASP A 71 -5.54 -13.33 -19.70
C ASP A 71 -5.61 -14.87 -19.64
N ILE A 72 -5.78 -15.45 -18.45
CA ILE A 72 -6.03 -16.90 -18.27
C ILE A 72 -7.30 -17.29 -19.03
N ARG A 73 -8.42 -16.60 -18.82
CA ARG A 73 -9.69 -16.91 -19.50
C ARG A 73 -9.57 -16.85 -21.02
N ILE A 74 -8.86 -15.85 -21.55
CA ILE A 74 -8.62 -15.71 -23.00
C ILE A 74 -7.81 -16.91 -23.50
N ALA A 75 -6.73 -17.27 -22.81
CA ALA A 75 -5.91 -18.43 -23.17
C ALA A 75 -6.72 -19.73 -23.14
N THR A 76 -7.48 -20.00 -22.06
CA THR A 76 -8.34 -21.18 -21.94
C THR A 76 -9.36 -21.26 -23.09
N GLU A 77 -10.00 -20.15 -23.46
CA GLU A 77 -10.99 -20.12 -24.53
C GLU A 77 -10.37 -20.34 -25.92
N MET A 78 -9.15 -19.81 -26.17
CA MET A 78 -8.42 -20.07 -27.41
C MET A 78 -8.04 -21.55 -27.55
N GLU A 79 -7.54 -22.15 -26.47
CA GLU A 79 -7.15 -23.58 -26.44
C GLU A 79 -8.38 -24.49 -26.59
N ARG A 80 -9.50 -24.13 -25.94
CA ARG A 80 -10.78 -24.84 -26.09
C ARG A 80 -11.27 -24.83 -27.54
N LYS A 81 -11.13 -23.70 -28.24
CA LYS A 81 -11.46 -23.59 -29.68
C LYS A 81 -10.54 -24.43 -30.56
N GLN A 82 -9.31 -24.68 -30.13
CA GLN A 82 -8.34 -25.54 -30.82
C GLN A 82 -8.52 -27.03 -30.49
N GLY A 83 -9.47 -27.38 -29.61
CA GLY A 83 -9.78 -28.78 -29.25
C GLY A 83 -8.83 -29.38 -28.22
N HIS A 84 -7.97 -28.57 -27.58
CA HIS A 84 -7.11 -29.05 -26.51
C HIS A 84 -7.89 -29.18 -25.19
N ALA A 85 -7.84 -30.36 -24.58
CA ALA A 85 -8.56 -30.69 -23.34
C ALA A 85 -7.72 -30.56 -22.06
N ILE A 86 -6.42 -30.27 -22.18
CA ILE A 86 -5.48 -30.15 -21.07
C ILE A 86 -5.03 -28.69 -20.98
N LEU A 87 -4.87 -28.16 -19.76
CA LEU A 87 -4.29 -26.84 -19.52
C LEU A 87 -2.99 -26.70 -20.32
N ALA A 88 -2.99 -25.83 -21.34
CA ALA A 88 -1.81 -25.62 -22.16
C ALA A 88 -0.66 -25.06 -21.31
N LYS A 89 0.58 -25.24 -21.76
CA LYS A 89 1.78 -24.74 -21.05
C LYS A 89 1.66 -23.26 -20.64
N THR A 90 1.02 -22.46 -21.49
CA THR A 90 0.72 -21.04 -21.27
C THR A 90 -0.25 -20.81 -20.10
N GLU A 91 -1.35 -21.55 -20.06
CA GLU A 91 -2.37 -21.45 -19.01
C GLU A 91 -1.82 -21.86 -17.64
N ARG A 92 -0.99 -22.91 -17.60
CA ARG A 92 -0.29 -23.34 -16.39
C ARG A 92 0.66 -22.26 -15.87
N SER A 93 1.46 -21.67 -16.75
CA SER A 93 2.40 -20.61 -16.37
C SER A 93 1.70 -19.34 -15.87
N LEU A 94 0.57 -18.97 -16.47
CA LEU A 94 -0.24 -17.83 -16.00
C LEU A 94 -0.90 -18.14 -14.63
N SER A 95 -1.33 -19.37 -14.41
CA SER A 95 -1.92 -19.81 -13.14
C SER A 95 -0.88 -19.83 -12.00
N GLU A 96 0.35 -20.29 -12.28
CA GLU A 96 1.48 -20.24 -11.34
C GLU A 96 1.79 -18.79 -10.94
N ARG A 97 1.88 -17.88 -11.93
CA ARG A 97 2.09 -16.45 -11.66
C ARG A 97 0.97 -15.82 -10.84
N HIS A 98 -0.27 -16.25 -11.05
CA HIS A 98 -1.41 -15.78 -10.26
C HIS A 98 -1.28 -16.23 -8.80
N SER A 99 -0.88 -17.47 -8.57
CA SER A 99 -0.58 -17.96 -7.22
C SER A 99 0.56 -17.18 -6.56
N ASP A 100 1.63 -16.88 -7.29
CA ASP A 100 2.77 -16.12 -6.77
C ASP A 100 2.38 -14.68 -6.39
N LEU A 101 1.54 -14.03 -7.21
CA LEU A 101 1.02 -12.70 -6.95
C LEU A 101 0.20 -12.64 -5.64
N GLU A 102 -0.65 -13.66 -5.40
CA GLU A 102 -1.47 -13.77 -4.19
C GLU A 102 -0.64 -14.11 -2.95
N MET A 103 0.41 -14.93 -3.08
CA MET A 103 1.15 -15.45 -1.93
C MET A 103 2.42 -14.66 -1.54
N GLN A 104 3.05 -13.93 -2.47
CA GLN A 104 4.39 -13.36 -2.25
C GLN A 104 4.50 -11.85 -2.47
N GLY A 105 3.41 -11.16 -2.77
CA GLY A 105 3.43 -9.78 -3.28
C GLY A 105 3.61 -8.70 -2.20
N GLY A 106 4.85 -8.45 -1.76
CA GLY A 106 5.21 -7.18 -1.11
C GLY A 106 5.22 -6.01 -2.11
N TRP A 107 5.12 -4.77 -1.63
CA TRP A 107 5.02 -3.55 -2.46
C TRP A 107 6.01 -3.49 -3.65
N GLU A 108 7.29 -3.80 -3.44
CA GLU A 108 8.30 -3.79 -4.51
C GLU A 108 7.99 -4.80 -5.63
N LYS A 109 7.63 -6.03 -5.27
CA LYS A 109 7.23 -7.06 -6.24
C LYS A 109 5.97 -6.68 -7.00
N LEU A 110 4.99 -6.05 -6.32
CA LEU A 110 3.78 -5.58 -7.00
C LEU A 110 4.08 -4.46 -8.03
N LYS A 111 5.05 -3.58 -7.74
CA LYS A 111 5.53 -2.57 -8.71
C LYS A 111 6.19 -3.22 -9.92
N GLU A 112 6.98 -4.27 -9.70
CA GLU A 112 7.62 -5.05 -10.77
C GLU A 112 6.57 -5.74 -11.65
N HIS A 113 5.61 -6.44 -11.04
CA HIS A 113 4.50 -7.07 -11.75
C HIS A 113 3.67 -6.05 -12.54
N TYR A 114 3.34 -4.90 -11.95
CA TYR A 114 2.64 -3.84 -12.66
C TYR A 114 3.42 -3.36 -13.88
N SER A 115 4.72 -3.13 -13.72
CA SER A 115 5.57 -2.67 -14.83
C SER A 115 5.64 -3.71 -15.95
N PHE A 116 5.70 -5.00 -15.57
CA PHE A 116 5.70 -6.11 -16.51
C PHE A 116 4.38 -6.22 -17.28
N TYR A 117 3.22 -6.12 -16.62
CA TYR A 117 1.92 -6.32 -17.25
C TYR A 117 1.44 -5.13 -18.08
N PHE A 118 1.76 -3.91 -17.66
CA PHE A 118 1.24 -2.69 -18.29
C PHE A 118 2.28 -1.95 -19.13
N ASP A 119 3.49 -2.50 -19.27
CA ASP A 119 4.63 -1.88 -19.97
C ASP A 119 4.89 -0.42 -19.55
N ARG A 120 4.59 -0.13 -18.28
CA ARG A 120 4.69 1.21 -17.70
C ARG A 120 4.95 1.11 -16.21
N SER A 121 5.89 1.90 -15.73
CA SER A 121 6.16 2.01 -14.30
C SER A 121 4.99 2.65 -13.55
N LEU A 122 4.68 2.11 -12.36
CA LEU A 122 3.55 2.57 -11.53
C LEU A 122 3.65 4.07 -11.17
N ASN A 123 4.87 4.56 -10.95
CA ASN A 123 5.13 5.98 -10.67
C ASN A 123 4.73 6.95 -11.79
N LYS A 124 4.59 6.46 -13.03
CA LYS A 124 4.09 7.26 -14.15
C LYS A 124 2.57 7.24 -14.22
N ALA A 125 1.91 6.23 -13.65
CA ALA A 125 0.45 6.10 -13.64
C ALA A 125 -0.21 6.90 -12.50
N VAL A 126 0.57 7.25 -11.47
CA VAL A 126 0.12 7.99 -10.29
C VAL A 126 0.66 9.43 -10.32
N LYS A 127 -0.10 10.40 -9.79
CA LYS A 127 0.38 11.79 -9.63
C LYS A 127 1.65 11.82 -8.78
N LYS A 128 2.61 12.69 -9.10
CA LYS A 128 3.93 12.74 -8.45
C LYS A 128 3.85 12.89 -6.92
N ASP A 129 3.03 13.81 -6.42
CA ASP A 129 2.92 14.06 -4.98
C ASP A 129 2.29 12.87 -4.24
N LEU A 130 1.33 12.19 -4.87
CA LEU A 130 0.70 10.99 -4.33
C LEU A 130 1.67 9.80 -4.36
N TRP A 131 2.47 9.67 -5.42
CA TRP A 131 3.52 8.67 -5.50
C TRP A 131 4.55 8.83 -4.37
N GLU A 132 4.99 10.06 -4.13
CA GLU A 132 5.92 10.38 -3.04
C GLU A 132 5.32 10.00 -1.67
N ALA A 133 4.04 10.33 -1.45
CA ALA A 133 3.31 9.96 -0.23
C ALA A 133 3.25 8.43 -0.02
N ILE A 134 2.93 7.68 -1.08
CA ILE A 134 2.83 6.21 -1.04
C ILE A 134 4.19 5.59 -0.73
N GLU A 135 5.27 6.06 -1.37
CA GLU A 135 6.62 5.54 -1.11
C GLU A 135 7.04 5.79 0.35
N VAL A 136 6.77 6.99 0.88
CA VAL A 136 7.04 7.30 2.29
C VAL A 136 6.20 6.42 3.21
N LEU A 137 4.91 6.21 2.91
CA LEU A 137 4.03 5.33 3.65
C LEU A 137 4.60 3.90 3.75
N PHE A 138 5.05 3.31 2.64
CA PHE A 138 5.61 1.95 2.65
C PHE A 138 6.99 1.89 3.35
N VAL A 139 7.80 2.94 3.25
CA VAL A 139 9.04 3.06 4.03
C VAL A 139 8.73 3.05 5.53
N LEU A 140 7.84 3.94 5.99
CA LEU A 140 7.45 4.02 7.40
C LEU A 140 6.80 2.73 7.89
N ARG A 141 5.93 2.12 7.07
CA ARG A 141 5.30 0.85 7.40
C ARG A 141 6.36 -0.22 7.64
N ASN A 142 7.33 -0.35 6.74
CA ASN A 142 8.38 -1.37 6.88
C ASN A 142 9.23 -1.10 8.13
N VAL A 143 9.66 0.15 8.32
CA VAL A 143 10.42 0.60 9.51
C VAL A 143 9.71 0.21 10.81
N LEU A 144 8.46 0.62 10.94
CA LEU A 144 7.71 0.47 12.18
C LEU A 144 7.24 -0.99 12.40
N SER A 145 6.86 -1.70 11.34
CA SER A 145 6.38 -3.09 11.42
C SER A 145 7.49 -4.12 11.65
N HIS A 146 8.74 -3.82 11.30
CA HIS A 146 9.85 -4.72 11.62
C HIS A 146 10.05 -4.84 13.14
N GLY A 147 9.66 -3.84 13.95
CA GLY A 147 9.77 -3.90 15.41
C GLY A 147 11.20 -4.06 15.94
N THR A 148 12.19 -3.97 15.06
CA THR A 148 13.62 -4.10 15.35
C THR A 148 14.27 -2.73 15.38
N ALA A 149 15.37 -2.60 16.12
CA ALA A 149 16.20 -1.40 16.06
C ALA A 149 16.69 -1.15 14.63
N ILE A 150 16.42 0.03 14.09
CA ILE A 150 17.02 0.46 12.82
C ILE A 150 18.38 1.03 13.15
N VAL A 151 19.41 0.39 12.59
CA VAL A 151 20.78 0.88 12.69
C VAL A 151 20.97 1.97 11.64
N GLN A 152 21.01 3.22 12.11
CA GLN A 152 21.37 4.38 11.31
C GLN A 152 22.79 4.82 11.68
N SER A 153 23.59 5.15 10.66
CA SER A 153 24.91 5.75 10.86
C SER A 153 24.76 7.17 11.39
N ASP A 154 25.54 7.51 12.41
CA ASP A 154 25.68 8.87 12.95
C ASP A 154 26.41 9.82 11.99
N VAL A 155 27.23 9.24 11.10
CA VAL A 155 27.93 9.97 10.03
C VAL A 155 27.27 9.71 8.68
N LYS A 156 27.15 10.75 7.86
CA LYS A 156 26.66 10.62 6.47
C LYS A 156 27.52 9.62 5.70
N MET A 157 26.93 8.49 5.34
CA MET A 157 27.61 7.48 4.55
C MET A 157 27.88 7.97 3.12
N GLY A 158 29.10 7.73 2.62
CA GLY A 158 29.51 8.06 1.24
C GLY A 158 28.87 7.13 0.20
N GLU A 159 28.80 7.60 -1.06
CA GLU A 159 28.17 6.87 -2.17
C GLU A 159 28.83 5.53 -2.52
N THR A 160 30.07 5.31 -2.07
CA THR A 160 30.78 4.04 -2.22
C THR A 160 30.18 2.91 -1.38
N MET A 161 29.26 3.21 -0.46
CA MET A 161 28.62 2.24 0.44
C MET A 161 27.17 1.91 0.06
N LYS A 162 26.76 2.15 -1.20
CA LYS A 162 25.37 1.94 -1.69
C LYS A 162 24.85 0.50 -1.50
N ASP A 163 25.72 -0.49 -1.53
CA ASP A 163 25.35 -1.89 -1.36
C ASP A 163 25.17 -2.29 0.12
N MET A 164 25.47 -1.39 1.06
CA MET A 164 25.35 -1.67 2.49
C MET A 164 23.93 -1.41 3.01
N TYR A 165 23.44 -2.32 3.83
CA TYR A 165 22.12 -2.21 4.49
C TYR A 165 21.88 -0.86 5.20
N PRO A 166 22.82 -0.31 6.00
CA PRO A 166 22.63 0.97 6.68
C PRO A 166 22.50 2.16 5.72
N TYR A 167 23.21 2.16 4.58
CA TYR A 167 23.14 3.23 3.58
C TYR A 167 21.75 3.32 2.95
N ASN A 168 21.17 2.16 2.61
CA ASN A 168 19.85 2.07 2.01
C ASN A 168 18.77 2.57 2.97
N TRP A 169 18.87 2.24 4.25
CA TRP A 169 17.96 2.76 5.27
C TRP A 169 18.15 4.25 5.54
N GLN A 170 19.39 4.72 5.65
CA GLN A 170 19.68 6.15 5.81
C GLN A 170 19.03 6.96 4.68
N THR A 171 19.17 6.50 3.44
CA THR A 171 18.61 7.19 2.27
C THR A 171 17.08 7.20 2.29
N LYS A 172 16.44 6.07 2.62
CA LYS A 172 14.98 5.95 2.71
C LYS A 172 14.40 6.81 3.83
N LEU A 173 15.02 6.79 5.00
CA LEU A 173 14.60 7.61 6.15
C LEU A 173 14.82 9.10 5.91
N GLN A 174 15.93 9.48 5.28
CA GLN A 174 16.18 10.88 4.92
C GLN A 174 15.10 11.41 3.96
N ARG A 175 14.72 10.62 2.96
CA ARG A 175 13.61 10.99 2.05
C ARG A 175 12.28 11.12 2.79
N ALA A 176 11.98 10.19 3.70
CA ALA A 176 10.78 10.26 4.53
C ALA A 176 10.78 11.51 5.42
N SER A 177 11.90 11.82 6.08
CA SER A 177 12.04 13.03 6.92
C SER A 177 11.82 14.31 6.12
N VAL A 178 12.43 14.44 4.93
CA VAL A 178 12.23 15.61 4.05
C VAL A 178 10.77 15.76 3.63
N TYR A 179 10.09 14.65 3.31
CA TYR A 179 8.68 14.67 2.96
C TYR A 179 7.81 15.09 4.17
N LEU A 180 8.05 14.51 5.35
CA LEU A 180 7.30 14.83 6.56
C LEU A 180 7.49 16.30 6.99
N ASP A 181 8.69 16.85 6.80
CA ASP A 181 8.96 18.26 7.04
C ASP A 181 8.19 19.15 6.06
N LYS A 182 8.23 18.83 4.77
CA LYS A 182 7.52 19.56 3.73
C LYS A 182 5.99 19.58 3.94
N VAL A 183 5.40 18.45 4.34
CA VAL A 183 3.94 18.31 4.42
C VAL A 183 3.39 18.68 5.80
N PHE A 184 4.11 18.36 6.88
CA PHE A 184 3.62 18.48 8.26
C PHE A 184 4.49 19.42 9.13
N GLY A 185 5.62 19.92 8.63
CA GLY A 185 6.57 20.72 9.42
C GLY A 185 7.28 19.90 10.50
N LYS A 186 7.50 18.61 10.26
CA LYS A 186 8.09 17.66 11.21
C LYS A 186 9.25 16.89 10.60
N THR A 187 10.45 17.16 11.10
CA THR A 187 11.69 16.51 10.66
C THR A 187 11.94 15.15 11.31
N ASP A 188 11.49 14.96 12.56
CA ASP A 188 11.59 13.68 13.24
C ASP A 188 10.60 12.68 12.62
N VAL A 189 11.11 11.53 12.19
CA VAL A 189 10.31 10.51 11.47
C VAL A 189 9.27 9.85 12.39
N PHE A 190 9.58 9.67 13.66
CA PHE A 190 8.67 9.07 14.63
C PHE A 190 7.58 10.06 15.03
N LEU A 191 7.94 11.32 15.29
CA LEU A 191 6.97 12.38 15.57
C LEU A 191 6.13 12.70 14.32
N GLY A 192 6.77 12.84 13.16
CA GLY A 192 6.11 13.12 11.88
C GLY A 192 5.13 12.03 11.48
N SER A 193 5.43 10.75 11.74
CA SER A 193 4.52 9.63 11.46
C SER A 193 3.20 9.71 12.23
N CYS A 194 3.17 10.38 13.37
CA CYS A 194 1.95 10.58 14.16
C CYS A 194 1.02 11.64 13.55
N TYR A 195 1.58 12.67 12.89
CA TYR A 195 0.83 13.76 12.25
C TYR A 195 0.27 13.44 10.86
N ILE A 196 0.67 12.32 10.24
CA ILE A 196 0.17 11.89 8.92
C ILE A 196 -1.37 11.83 8.91
N PHE A 197 -1.99 11.65 10.07
CA PHE A 197 -3.43 11.44 10.24
C PHE A 197 -4.18 12.60 10.93
N SER A 198 -3.47 13.61 11.43
CA SER A 198 -4.05 14.69 12.24
C SER A 198 -4.71 15.82 11.44
N SER A 199 -4.68 15.76 10.11
CA SER A 199 -5.25 16.77 9.20
C SER A 199 -6.47 16.27 8.41
N THR A 200 -7.18 15.28 8.95
CA THR A 200 -8.27 14.62 8.23
C THR A 200 -9.61 15.36 8.37
N THR A 201 -9.89 16.31 7.48
CA THR A 201 -11.23 16.92 7.35
C THR A 201 -12.16 15.97 6.58
N LEU A 202 -13.05 15.27 7.29
CA LEU A 202 -14.16 14.50 6.70
C LEU A 202 -15.29 15.47 6.29
N TYR A 203 -15.30 15.91 5.03
CA TYR A 203 -16.51 16.51 4.45
C TYR A 203 -17.28 15.47 3.63
N GLY A 204 -18.49 15.19 4.11
CA GLY A 204 -19.69 14.71 3.43
C GLY A 204 -19.55 13.90 2.13
N GLN A 205 -20.04 12.67 2.18
CA GLN A 205 -20.43 11.84 1.03
C GLN A 205 -19.33 11.64 -0.02
N ASN A 206 -18.35 10.80 0.31
CA ASN A 206 -17.68 9.84 -0.58
C ASN A 206 -16.55 9.19 0.23
N THR A 207 -16.58 7.86 0.37
CA THR A 207 -15.56 7.07 1.07
C THR A 207 -14.25 7.09 0.28
N GLY A 208 -13.38 8.06 0.56
CA GLY A 208 -12.02 8.14 0.05
C GLY A 208 -11.00 7.97 1.16
N ILE A 209 -9.91 7.25 0.89
CA ILE A 209 -8.72 7.18 1.75
C ILE A 209 -8.05 8.55 1.69
N VAL A 210 -7.79 9.18 2.84
CA VAL A 210 -7.18 10.51 2.91
C VAL A 210 -5.82 10.37 3.56
N LEU A 211 -4.76 10.41 2.75
CA LEU A 211 -3.42 10.74 3.23
C LEU A 211 -3.36 12.27 3.27
N GLY A 212 -3.03 12.85 4.44
CA GLY A 212 -3.09 14.28 4.70
C GLY A 212 -2.33 15.11 3.66
N CYS A 213 -3.06 15.58 2.65
CA CYS A 213 -2.77 16.74 1.80
C CYS A 213 -3.94 16.95 0.82
N GLY A 214 -5.16 17.25 1.29
CA GLY A 214 -6.29 17.79 0.48
C GLY A 214 -6.73 17.03 -0.79
N ALA A 215 -6.14 15.89 -1.12
CA ALA A 215 -6.40 15.12 -2.32
C ALA A 215 -7.51 14.12 -2.01
N ARG A 216 -8.73 14.44 -2.45
CA ARG A 216 -9.84 13.48 -2.49
C ARG A 216 -9.39 12.26 -3.31
N PHE A 217 -9.37 11.08 -2.69
CA PHE A 217 -9.42 9.84 -3.44
C PHE A 217 -10.77 9.75 -4.16
N TRP A 218 -10.71 9.22 -5.38
CA TRP A 218 -11.79 9.08 -6.36
C TRP A 218 -13.18 8.81 -5.76
N PRO A 219 -14.26 9.46 -6.23
CA PRO A 219 -15.61 9.01 -5.96
C PRO A 219 -15.89 7.74 -6.77
N PHE A 220 -16.11 6.60 -6.11
CA PHE A 220 -16.77 5.45 -6.74
C PHE A 220 -18.28 5.73 -6.76
N THR A 221 -18.78 6.35 -7.83
CA THR A 221 -20.19 6.20 -8.18
C THR A 221 -20.34 4.91 -8.98
N CYS A 222 -20.81 3.86 -8.32
CA CYS A 222 -21.34 2.70 -9.02
C CYS A 222 -22.68 3.10 -9.64
N SER A 223 -22.65 3.61 -10.88
CA SER A 223 -23.86 3.77 -11.69
C SER A 223 -24.08 2.49 -12.47
N SER A 224 -24.96 1.64 -11.95
CA SER A 224 -25.56 0.55 -12.72
C SER A 224 -26.40 1.12 -13.86
N ARG A 225 -25.92 1.00 -15.10
CA ARG A 225 -26.74 0.88 -16.32
C ARG A 225 -26.02 -0.01 -17.33
#